data_AF-A0A8S2VZ64-F1
#
_entry.id   AF-A0A8S2VZ64-F1
#
_cell.length_a   1.000
_cell.length_b   1.000
_cell.length_c   1.000
_cell.angle_alpha   90.00
_cell.angle_beta   90.00
_cell.angle_gamma   90.00
#
_symmetry.space_group_name_H-M   'P 1'
#
loop_
_entity.id
_entity.type
_entity.pdbx_description
1 polymer ?
#
loop_
_entity_poly.entity_id
_entity_poly.type
_entity_poly.pdbx_seq_one_letter_code
_entity_poly.pdbx_strand_id
1 'polypeptide(L)'
;IQNDYGVGILWIPAQKGLLDVVEILLDAGAELNIAPAGEVVDELNITGWTPLYAAMKTRQFDVVKLLLRRGANPNAITKLGSTPFLLASEIC
;
A
#
# COMPACT_ATOMS: atom_id res chain seq x y z
N ILE A 1 11.96 -6.26 -1.31
CA ILE A 1 12.77 -5.97 -0.08
C ILE A 1 11.84 -5.37 0.97
N GLN A 2 11.72 -6.02 2.12
CA GLN A 2 11.03 -5.51 3.31
C GLN A 2 12.07 -4.96 4.30
N ASN A 3 11.70 -3.96 5.10
CA ASN A 3 12.54 -3.55 6.23
C ASN A 3 12.44 -4.57 7.39
N ASP A 4 13.20 -4.36 8.47
CA ASP A 4 13.23 -5.25 9.65
C ASP A 4 11.87 -5.41 10.37
N TYR A 5 10.89 -4.58 10.03
CA TYR A 5 9.51 -4.65 10.52
C TYR A 5 8.58 -5.41 9.54
N GLY A 6 9.14 -6.01 8.50
CA GLY A 6 8.41 -6.68 7.42
C GLY A 6 7.55 -5.74 6.57
N VAL A 7 7.77 -4.42 6.67
CA VAL A 7 7.06 -3.40 5.90
C VAL A 7 7.72 -3.26 4.54
N GLY A 8 6.92 -3.36 3.47
CA GLY A 8 7.38 -3.09 2.11
C GLY A 8 7.83 -1.64 1.95
N ILE A 9 8.93 -1.40 1.24
CA ILE A 9 9.55 -0.07 1.07
C ILE A 9 8.60 1.01 0.51
N LEU A 10 7.58 0.61 -0.25
CA LEU A 10 6.57 1.50 -0.82
C LEU A 10 5.45 1.89 0.15
N TRP A 11 5.26 1.17 1.26
CA TRP A 11 4.09 1.36 2.13
C TRP A 11 4.10 2.73 2.82
N ILE A 12 5.22 3.12 3.45
CA ILE A 12 5.31 4.41 4.17
C ILE A 12 5.19 5.59 3.19
N PRO A 13 5.94 5.64 2.06
CA PRO A 13 5.78 6.69 1.06
C PRO A 13 4.36 6.76 0.51
N ALA A 14 3.71 5.62 0.26
CA ALA A 14 2.35 5.58 -0.26
C ALA A 14 1.32 6.11 0.74
N GLN A 15 1.44 5.72 2.01
CA GLN A 15 0.61 6.23 3.10
C GLN A 15 0.75 7.76 3.25
N LYS A 16 1.98 8.27 3.15
CA LYS A 16 2.30 9.71 3.31
C LYS A 16 2.02 10.55 2.07
N GLY A 17 1.72 9.94 0.93
CA GLY A 17 1.49 10.68 -0.32
C GLY A 17 2.77 11.19 -1.00
N LEU A 18 3.92 10.58 -0.70
CA LEU A 18 5.21 10.99 -1.27
C LEU A 18 5.36 10.45 -2.71
N LEU A 19 4.66 11.09 -3.65
CA LEU A 19 4.56 10.66 -5.05
C LEU A 19 5.94 10.43 -5.69
N ASP A 20 6.84 11.41 -5.60
CA ASP A 20 8.16 11.34 -6.21
C ASP A 20 8.99 10.18 -5.65
N VAL A 21 8.88 9.93 -4.34
CA VAL A 21 9.57 8.82 -3.68
C VAL A 21 8.98 7.48 -4.12
N VAL A 22 7.65 7.38 -4.22
CA VAL A 22 6.99 6.17 -4.74
C VAL A 22 7.46 5.90 -6.18
N GLU A 23 7.51 6.93 -7.03
CA GLU A 23 7.97 6.80 -8.40
C GLU A 23 9.41 6.30 -8.50
N ILE A 24 10.35 6.93 -7.78
CA ILE A 24 11.76 6.51 -7.73
C ILE A 24 11.91 5.05 -7.28
N LEU A 25 11.16 4.66 -6.25
CA LEU A 25 11.23 3.29 -5.72
C LEU A 25 10.68 2.28 -6.74
N LEU A 26 9.61 2.62 -7.44
CA LEU A 26 9.07 1.77 -8.50
C LEU A 26 10.02 1.65 -9.68
N ASP A 27 10.71 2.73 -10.05
CA ASP A 27 11.73 2.72 -11.10
C ASP A 27 12.97 1.91 -10.70
N ALA A 28 13.28 1.84 -9.41
CA ALA A 28 14.31 0.96 -8.85
C ALA A 28 13.88 -0.52 -8.76
N GLY A 29 12.68 -0.88 -9.25
CA GLY A 29 12.17 -2.25 -9.24
C GLY A 29 11.56 -2.69 -7.91
N ALA A 30 11.13 -1.76 -7.05
CA ALA A 30 10.42 -2.11 -5.84
C ALA A 30 9.12 -2.87 -6.15
N GLU A 31 8.89 -3.96 -5.42
CA GLU A 31 7.68 -4.76 -5.55
C GLU A 31 6.44 -4.00 -5.05
N LEU A 32 5.44 -3.94 -5.91
CA LEU A 32 4.26 -3.07 -5.78
C LEU A 32 3.24 -3.50 -4.73
N ASN A 33 3.19 -4.80 -4.44
CA ASN A 33 2.13 -5.43 -3.66
C ASN A 33 2.64 -6.00 -2.32
N ILE A 34 3.85 -5.62 -1.89
CA ILE A 34 4.35 -6.04 -0.57
C ILE A 34 3.54 -5.36 0.52
N ALA A 35 2.67 -6.12 1.16
CA ALA A 35 2.02 -5.73 2.40
C ALA A 35 2.98 -5.93 3.59
N PRO A 36 2.80 -5.16 4.68
CA PRO A 36 3.44 -5.45 5.94
C PRO A 36 3.12 -6.88 6.40
N ALA A 37 4.14 -7.63 6.83
CA ALA A 37 4.02 -8.96 7.41
C ALA A 37 4.89 -9.06 8.68
N GLY A 38 4.47 -9.82 9.70
CA GLY A 38 5.22 -9.99 10.96
C GLY A 38 4.39 -9.72 12.21
N GLU A 39 4.96 -10.00 13.39
CA GLU A 39 4.23 -9.87 14.67
C GLU A 39 3.80 -8.43 14.94
N VAL A 40 4.65 -7.45 14.63
CA VAL A 40 4.40 -6.01 14.87
C VAL A 40 3.18 -5.49 14.09
N VAL A 41 2.89 -6.05 12.92
CA VAL A 41 1.79 -5.61 12.06
C VAL A 41 0.46 -6.30 12.39
N ASP A 42 0.52 -7.46 13.05
CA ASP A 42 -0.65 -8.15 13.58
C ASP A 42 -1.26 -7.41 14.77
N GLU A 43 -0.43 -6.81 15.64
CA GLU A 43 -0.91 -5.97 16.75
C GLU A 43 -1.62 -4.69 16.26
N LEU A 44 -1.16 -4.12 15.15
CA LEU A 44 -1.72 -2.92 14.54
C LEU A 44 -2.87 -3.19 13.55
N ASN A 45 -3.24 -4.46 13.32
CA ASN A 45 -4.24 -4.89 12.33
C ASN A 45 -3.99 -4.33 10.91
N ILE A 46 -2.72 -4.10 10.55
CA ILE A 46 -2.32 -3.60 9.22
C ILE A 46 -1.82 -4.72 8.29
N THR A 47 -1.92 -5.97 8.74
CA THR A 47 -1.56 -7.14 7.94
C THR A 47 -2.37 -7.20 6.65
N GLY A 48 -1.67 -7.34 5.53
CA GLY A 48 -2.28 -7.36 4.20
C GLY A 48 -2.60 -5.98 3.62
N TRP A 49 -2.23 -4.88 4.30
CA TRP A 49 -2.37 -3.53 3.72
C TRP A 49 -1.31 -3.31 2.65
N THR A 50 -1.69 -3.46 1.39
CA THR A 50 -0.81 -3.11 0.27
C THR A 50 -0.52 -1.60 0.24
N PRO A 51 0.54 -1.15 -0.44
CA PRO A 51 0.79 0.28 -0.66
C PRO A 51 -0.42 1.00 -1.26
N LEU A 52 -1.18 0.32 -2.13
CA LEU A 52 -2.43 0.83 -2.69
C LEU A 52 -3.52 1.02 -1.62
N TYR A 53 -3.71 0.04 -0.75
CA TYR A 53 -4.66 0.15 0.37
C TYR A 53 -4.29 1.31 1.30
N ALA A 54 -3.01 1.46 1.64
CA ALA A 54 -2.54 2.53 2.50
C ALA A 54 -2.80 3.92 1.88
N ALA A 55 -2.45 4.10 0.60
CA ALA A 55 -2.70 5.34 -0.13
C ALA A 55 -4.20 5.66 -0.26
N MET A 56 -5.06 4.65 -0.48
CA MET A 56 -6.51 4.84 -0.49
C MET A 56 -7.03 5.28 0.88
N LYS A 57 -6.60 4.61 1.97
CA LYS A 57 -7.04 4.91 3.34
C LYS A 57 -6.66 6.31 3.78
N THR A 58 -5.50 6.81 3.34
CA THR A 58 -5.04 8.18 3.61
C THR A 58 -5.42 9.19 2.54
N ARG A 59 -6.24 8.81 1.55
CA ARG A 59 -6.78 9.68 0.49
C ARG A 59 -5.71 10.31 -0.41
N GLN A 60 -4.59 9.61 -0.59
CA GLN A 60 -3.47 10.05 -1.43
C GLN A 60 -3.73 9.70 -2.90
N PHE A 61 -4.70 10.39 -3.50
CA PHE A 61 -5.24 10.01 -4.81
C PHE A 61 -4.20 10.01 -5.94
N ASP A 62 -3.17 10.85 -5.87
CA ASP A 62 -2.13 10.87 -6.90
C ASP A 62 -1.22 9.65 -6.83
N VAL A 63 -0.89 9.20 -5.61
CA VAL A 63 -0.22 7.91 -5.39
C VAL A 63 -1.11 6.75 -5.81
N VAL A 64 -2.41 6.79 -5.50
CA VAL A 64 -3.37 5.75 -5.94
C VAL A 64 -3.37 5.61 -7.46
N LYS A 65 -3.45 6.74 -8.18
CA LYS A 65 -3.39 6.75 -9.66
C LYS A 65 -2.06 6.17 -10.16
N LEU A 66 -0.93 6.56 -9.57
CA LEU A 66 0.39 6.04 -9.95
C LEU A 66 0.47 4.52 -9.73
N LEU A 67 0.10 4.03 -8.56
CA LEU A 67 0.14 2.61 -8.21
C LEU A 67 -0.76 1.79 -9.14
N LEU A 68 -1.98 2.25 -9.43
CA LEU A 68 -2.88 1.58 -10.39
C LEU A 68 -2.29 1.56 -11.81
N ARG A 69 -1.71 2.67 -12.28
CA ARG A 69 -1.04 2.72 -13.60
C ARG A 69 0.14 1.75 -13.71
N ARG A 70 0.79 1.48 -12.58
CA ARG A 70 1.94 0.56 -12.49
C ARG A 70 1.52 -0.89 -12.23
N GLY A 71 0.22 -1.19 -12.21
CA GLY A 71 -0.31 -2.56 -12.09
C GLY A 71 -0.54 -3.04 -10.65
N ALA A 72 -0.75 -2.13 -9.70
CA ALA A 72 -1.13 -2.50 -8.34
C ALA A 72 -2.43 -3.33 -8.37
N ASN A 73 -2.51 -4.36 -7.53
CA ASN A 73 -3.71 -5.19 -7.44
C ASN A 73 -4.81 -4.46 -6.61
N PRO A 74 -5.91 -3.98 -7.22
CA PRO A 74 -6.99 -3.30 -6.49
C PRO A 74 -7.84 -4.26 -5.64
N ASN A 75 -7.72 -5.56 -5.89
CA ASN A 75 -8.46 -6.63 -5.20
C ASN A 75 -7.61 -7.31 -4.12
N ALA A 76 -6.45 -6.75 -3.76
CA ALA A 76 -5.65 -7.29 -2.68
C ALA A 76 -6.46 -7.28 -1.37
N ILE A 77 -6.57 -8.45 -0.74
CA ILE A 77 -7.41 -8.65 0.44
C ILE A 77 -6.54 -8.46 1.69
N THR A 78 -6.97 -7.57 2.58
CA THR A 78 -6.38 -7.38 3.91
C THR A 78 -6.76 -8.55 4.84
N LYS A 79 -6.08 -8.69 5.99
CA LYS A 79 -6.43 -9.72 6.99
C LYS A 79 -7.87 -9.58 7.51
N LEU A 80 -8.44 -8.38 7.45
CA LEU A 80 -9.83 -8.09 7.82
C LEU A 80 -10.84 -8.34 6.70
N GLY A 81 -10.42 -8.91 5.57
CA GLY A 81 -11.30 -9.15 4.41
C GLY A 81 -11.63 -7.91 3.58
N SER A 82 -11.09 -6.73 3.93
CA SER A 82 -11.27 -5.50 3.17
C SER A 82 -10.34 -5.42 1.97
N THR A 83 -10.76 -4.75 0.91
CA THR A 83 -9.97 -4.51 -0.31
C THR A 83 -9.84 -3.01 -0.58
N PRO A 84 -8.80 -2.55 -1.31
CA PRO A 84 -8.73 -1.17 -1.78
C PRO A 84 -10.01 -0.72 -2.50
N PHE A 85 -10.64 -1.62 -3.27
CA PHE A 85 -11.89 -1.34 -3.97
C PHE A 85 -13.08 -1.11 -3.02
N LEU A 86 -13.24 -1.98 -2.01
CA LEU A 86 -14.28 -1.80 -1.00
C LEU A 86 -14.09 -0.47 -0.26
N LEU A 87 -12.85 -0.17 0.11
CA LEU A 87 -12.49 1.08 0.76
C LEU A 87 -12.82 2.30 -0.11
N ALA A 88 -12.56 2.25 -1.42
CA ALA A 88 -12.91 3.34 -2.34
C ALA A 88 -14.41 3.68 -2.31
N SER A 89 -15.27 2.70 -2.07
CA SER A 89 -16.72 2.89 -1.94
C SER A 89 -17.13 3.54 -0.61
N GLU A 90 -16.29 3.45 0.44
CA GLU A 90 -16.53 4.06 1.76
C GLU A 90 -16.03 5.52 1.85
N ILE A 91 -15.09 5.90 0.99
CA ILE A 91 -14.44 7.23 1.02
C ILE A 91 -15.08 8.21 0.02
N CYS A 92 -16.05 7.74 -0.76
CA CYS A 92 -16.80 8.51 -1.77
C CYS A 92 -18.02 9.21 -1.14
#